data_AF-A0A964KIS0-F1
#
_entry.id   AF-A0A964KIS0-F1
#
_cell.length_a   1.000
_cell.length_b   1.000
_cell.length_c   1.000
_cell.angle_alpha   90.00
_cell.angle_beta   90.00
_cell.angle_gamma   90.00
#
_symmetry.space_group_name_H-M   'P 1'
#
loop_
_entity.id
_entity.type
_entity.pdbx_description
1 polymer ?
#
loop_
_entity_poly.entity_id
_entity_poly.type
_entity_poly.pdbx_seq_one_letter_code
_entity_poly.pdbx_strand_id
1 'polypeptide(L)'
;MGISSERAPAEVVAATELLIWEGKRLRKDNAVHVRSEIWDHKKAAKDWVSAIAVADRAPAAGTVERVLLIEPFDEDKSLTRFGCSLQGAVTPEILRTVRPDLSAE
;
A
#
# COMPACT_ATOMS: atom_id res chain seq x y z
N MET A 1 6.72 -4.09 -4.46
CA MET A 1 7.35 -5.28 -3.84
C MET A 1 6.22 -6.14 -3.28
N GLY A 2 6.27 -7.46 -3.45
CA GLY A 2 5.22 -8.34 -2.92
C GLY A 2 5.78 -9.69 -2.48
N ILE A 3 5.15 -10.27 -1.47
CA ILE A 3 5.46 -11.60 -0.92
C ILE A 3 4.18 -12.44 -1.03
N SER A 4 4.31 -13.74 -1.33
CA SER A 4 3.18 -14.67 -1.39
C SER A 4 3.10 -15.58 -0.15
N SER A 5 1.90 -16.04 0.19
CA SER A 5 1.63 -17.00 1.27
C SER A 5 0.53 -17.98 0.85
N GLU A 6 0.62 -19.26 1.19
CA GLU A 6 -0.43 -20.27 0.94
C GLU A 6 -1.65 -20.14 1.86
N ARG A 7 -1.67 -19.14 2.75
CA ARG A 7 -2.79 -18.85 3.65
C ARG A 7 -3.84 -17.99 2.98
N ALA A 8 -5.08 -18.05 3.44
CA ALA A 8 -6.15 -17.19 2.95
C ALA A 8 -5.87 -15.71 3.31
N PRO A 9 -6.39 -14.71 2.55
CA PRO A 9 -6.11 -13.30 2.81
C PRO A 9 -6.45 -12.84 4.23
N ALA A 10 -7.55 -13.33 4.81
CA ALA A 10 -7.93 -13.01 6.19
C ALA A 10 -6.93 -13.53 7.24
N GLU A 11 -6.32 -14.70 6.99
CA GLU A 11 -5.30 -15.27 7.87
C GLU A 11 -3.98 -14.51 7.77
N VAL A 12 -3.63 -14.05 6.57
CA VAL A 12 -2.46 -13.17 6.36
C VAL A 12 -2.66 -11.84 7.07
N VAL A 13 -3.86 -11.25 7.00
CA VAL A 13 -4.20 -10.03 7.75
C VAL A 13 -4.02 -10.26 9.26
N ALA A 14 -4.63 -11.31 9.82
CA ALA A 14 -4.52 -11.60 11.25
C ALA A 14 -3.06 -11.84 11.68
N ALA A 15 -2.25 -12.51 10.86
CA ALA A 15 -0.85 -12.76 11.15
C ALA A 15 0.04 -11.51 11.04
N THR A 16 -0.39 -10.48 10.31
CA THR A 16 0.41 -9.27 10.02
C THR A 16 -0.15 -8.00 10.66
N GLU A 17 -1.29 -8.07 11.34
CA GLU A 17 -2.02 -6.91 11.88
C GLU A 17 -1.13 -5.98 12.71
N LEU A 18 -0.30 -6.55 13.60
CA LEU A 18 0.60 -5.79 14.47
C LEU A 18 1.85 -5.24 13.77
N LEU A 19 2.15 -5.73 12.56
CA LEU A 19 3.29 -5.31 11.74
C LEU A 19 2.91 -4.23 10.73
N ILE A 20 1.61 -4.09 10.45
CA ILE A 20 1.08 -3.11 9.51
C ILE A 20 0.92 -1.77 10.24
N TRP A 21 1.76 -0.79 9.88
CA TRP A 21 1.61 0.60 10.34
C TRP A 21 0.18 1.11 10.12
N GLU A 22 -0.48 1.68 11.13
CA GLU A 22 -1.90 2.08 11.04
C GLU A 22 -2.82 0.96 10.47
N GLY A 23 -2.62 -0.30 10.88
CA GLY A 23 -3.39 -1.47 10.41
C GLY A 23 -4.91 -1.33 10.49
N LYS A 24 -5.42 -0.55 11.46
CA LYS A 24 -6.84 -0.16 11.57
C LYS A 24 -7.43 0.52 10.33
N ARG A 25 -6.58 1.09 9.46
CA ARG A 25 -6.99 1.73 8.19
C ARG A 25 -7.12 0.73 7.04
N LEU A 26 -6.74 -0.53 7.25
CA LEU A 26 -6.94 -1.61 6.29
C LEU A 26 -8.44 -1.90 6.20
N ARG A 27 -8.98 -1.77 5.00
CA ARG A 27 -10.40 -2.02 4.71
C ARG A 27 -10.54 -3.30 3.93
N LYS A 28 -11.58 -4.08 4.23
CA LYS A 28 -11.96 -5.22 3.41
C LYS A 28 -12.83 -4.75 2.25
N ASP A 29 -12.45 -5.12 1.04
CA ASP A 29 -13.22 -4.96 -0.19
C ASP A 29 -13.30 -6.33 -0.88
N ASN A 30 -14.44 -7.00 -0.74
CA ASN A 30 -14.62 -8.37 -1.20
C ASN A 30 -13.56 -9.35 -0.64
N ALA A 31 -12.77 -9.97 -1.52
CA ALA A 31 -11.68 -10.89 -1.16
C ALA A 31 -10.34 -10.16 -0.91
N VAL A 32 -10.31 -8.84 -1.08
CA VAL A 32 -9.11 -8.00 -0.99
C VAL A 32 -9.14 -7.22 0.32
N HIS A 33 -7.97 -7.04 0.93
CA HIS A 33 -7.78 -6.05 1.98
C HIS A 33 -6.87 -4.95 1.47
N VAL A 34 -7.33 -3.71 1.57
CA VAL A 34 -6.67 -2.54 0.99
C VAL A 34 -6.49 -1.44 2.02
N ARG A 35 -5.28 -0.87 2.06
CA ARG A 35 -5.01 0.41 2.72
C ARG A 35 -4.39 1.33 1.70
N SER A 36 -5.04 2.47 1.45
CA SER A 36 -4.57 3.47 0.48
C SER A 36 -4.46 4.83 1.14
N GLU A 37 -3.35 5.50 0.89
CA GLU A 37 -3.05 6.81 1.45
C GLU A 37 -2.46 7.73 0.38
N ILE A 38 -2.79 9.01 0.48
CA ILE A 38 -2.30 10.07 -0.41
C ILE A 38 -1.39 11.02 0.35
N TRP A 39 -0.25 11.31 -0.26
CA TRP A 39 0.61 12.43 0.06
C TRP A 39 0.40 13.54 -0.98
N ASP A 40 0.18 14.76 -0.53
CA ASP A 40 0.04 15.93 -1.41
C ASP A 40 1.21 16.89 -1.17
N HIS A 41 2.02 17.10 -2.20
CA HIS A 41 3.20 17.97 -2.12
C HIS A 41 2.84 19.43 -1.81
N LYS A 42 1.61 19.85 -2.12
CA LYS A 42 1.11 21.22 -1.91
C LYS A 42 0.63 21.47 -0.48
N LYS A 43 0.39 20.41 0.32
CA LYS A 43 -0.01 20.58 1.72
C LYS A 43 1.18 21.03 2.57
N ALA A 44 0.92 22.02 3.42
CA ALA A 44 1.88 22.51 4.40
C ALA A 44 2.18 21.45 5.48
N ALA A 45 1.16 20.70 5.90
CA ALA A 45 1.33 19.51 6.72
C ALA A 45 1.78 18.33 5.84
N LYS A 46 2.99 17.85 6.10
CA LYS A 46 3.60 16.71 5.40
C LYS A 46 3.18 15.40 6.08
N ASP A 47 2.04 14.84 5.69
CA ASP A 47 1.54 13.59 6.25
C ASP A 47 0.75 12.76 5.23
N TRP A 48 0.68 11.44 5.50
CA TRP A 48 -0.09 10.46 4.75
C TRP A 48 -1.56 10.48 5.19
N VAL A 49 -2.44 10.92 4.30
CA VAL A 49 -3.87 11.00 4.57
C VAL A 49 -4.56 9.76 4.01
N SER A 50 -5.44 9.13 4.80
CA SER A 50 -6.25 8.02 4.30
C SER A 50 -7.08 8.45 3.10
N ALA A 51 -7.07 7.62 2.06
CA ALA A 51 -7.84 7.83 0.84
C ALA A 51 -8.55 6.52 0.46
N ILE A 52 -9.42 6.59 -0.54
CA ILE A 52 -9.92 5.40 -1.25
C ILE A 52 -9.18 5.36 -2.57
N ALA A 53 -8.25 4.41 -2.70
CA ALA A 53 -7.68 4.07 -3.99
C ALA A 53 -8.82 3.60 -4.89
N VAL A 54 -8.88 4.16 -6.10
CA VAL A 54 -9.82 3.75 -7.13
C VAL A 54 -9.01 2.95 -8.13
N ALA A 55 -9.41 1.69 -8.35
CA ALA A 55 -8.80 0.86 -9.38
C ALA A 55 -8.82 1.59 -10.73
N ASP A 56 -7.78 1.38 -11.53
CA ASP A 56 -7.62 1.96 -12.87
C ASP A 56 -7.60 3.49 -12.95
N ARG A 57 -7.33 4.17 -11.82
CA ARG A 57 -7.14 5.62 -11.78
C ARG A 57 -5.75 5.97 -11.27
N ALA A 58 -5.04 6.79 -12.05
CA ALA A 58 -3.79 7.39 -11.59
C ALA A 58 -4.04 8.43 -10.48
N PRO A 59 -3.11 8.59 -9.52
CA PRO A 59 -3.19 9.65 -8.53
C PRO A 59 -3.27 11.04 -9.17
N ALA A 60 -3.90 11.99 -8.48
CA ALA A 60 -4.00 13.37 -8.95
C ALA A 60 -2.60 13.99 -9.16
N ALA A 61 -2.49 14.91 -10.13
CA ALA A 61 -1.22 15.57 -10.43
C ALA A 61 -0.63 16.27 -9.18
N GLY A 62 0.65 16.01 -8.91
CA GLY A 62 1.35 16.52 -7.72
C GLY A 62 1.07 15.75 -6.43
N THR A 63 0.39 14.61 -6.51
CA THR A 63 0.16 13.71 -5.37
C THR A 63 0.89 12.39 -5.56
N VAL A 64 1.18 11.73 -4.45
CA VAL A 64 1.70 10.37 -4.39
C VAL A 64 0.67 9.51 -3.68
N GLU A 65 0.37 8.35 -4.25
CA GLU A 65 -0.43 7.33 -3.59
C GLU A 65 0.45 6.17 -3.19
N ARG A 66 0.26 5.66 -1.98
CA ARG A 66 0.74 4.33 -1.61
C ARG A 66 -0.44 3.42 -1.32
N VAL A 67 -0.32 2.17 -1.76
CA VAL A 67 -1.36 1.17 -1.59
C VAL A 67 -0.73 -0.10 -1.03
N LEU A 68 -1.29 -0.60 0.07
CA LEU A 68 -1.08 -1.94 0.58
C LEU A 68 -2.27 -2.80 0.16
N LEU A 69 -1.99 -3.92 -0.51
CA LEU A 69 -2.96 -4.92 -0.95
C LEU A 69 -2.63 -6.27 -0.32
N ILE A 70 -3.64 -6.95 0.20
CA ILE A 70 -3.60 -8.35 0.62
C ILE A 70 -4.73 -9.06 -0.09
N GLU A 71 -4.40 -9.84 -1.12
CA GLU A 71 -5.38 -10.37 -2.08
C GLU A 71 -4.97 -11.75 -2.59
N PRO A 72 -5.91 -12.57 -3.10
CA PRO A 72 -5.56 -13.79 -3.83
C PRO A 72 -4.71 -13.45 -5.04
N PHE A 73 -3.56 -14.09 -5.19
CA PHE A 73 -2.67 -13.87 -6.32
C PHE A 73 -3.35 -14.27 -7.62
N ASP A 74 -3.20 -13.45 -8.67
CA ASP A 74 -3.96 -13.64 -9.90
C ASP A 74 -3.57 -14.89 -10.69
N GLU A 75 -2.27 -15.21 -10.70
CA GLU A 75 -1.74 -16.37 -11.42
C GLU A 75 -1.99 -17.69 -10.66
N ASP A 76 -2.09 -17.62 -9.33
CA ASP A 76 -2.37 -18.78 -8.47
C ASP A 76 -3.21 -18.37 -7.26
N LYS A 77 -4.50 -18.72 -7.31
CA LYS A 77 -5.48 -18.37 -6.27
C LYS A 77 -5.29 -19.16 -4.96
N SER A 78 -4.42 -20.18 -4.94
CA SER A 78 -4.00 -20.82 -3.68
C SER A 78 -3.02 -19.95 -2.88
N LEU A 79 -2.43 -18.94 -3.53
CA LEU A 79 -1.53 -17.98 -2.92
C LEU A 79 -2.26 -16.67 -2.62
N THR A 80 -1.92 -16.07 -1.50
CA THR A 80 -2.21 -14.69 -1.16
C THR A 80 -0.99 -13.84 -1.44
N ARG A 81 -1.16 -12.79 -2.24
CA ARG A 81 -0.19 -11.72 -2.44
C ARG A 81 -0.35 -10.67 -1.34
N PHE A 82 0.74 -10.37 -0.66
CA PHE A 82 0.91 -9.19 0.18
C PHE A 82 1.79 -8.19 -0.59
N GLY A 83 1.20 -7.12 -1.12
CA GLY A 83 1.86 -6.17 -2.00
C GLY A 83 1.80 -4.74 -1.49
N CYS A 84 2.92 -4.02 -1.54
CA CYS A 84 2.95 -2.57 -1.37
C CYS A 84 3.40 -1.91 -2.68
N SER A 85 2.65 -0.91 -3.11
CA SER A 85 2.95 -0.06 -4.27
C SER A 85 2.99 1.42 -3.88
N LEU A 86 3.75 2.18 -4.67
CA LEU A 86 3.84 3.64 -4.60
C LEU A 86 3.72 4.16 -6.03
N GLN A 87 2.84 5.13 -6.26
CA GLN A 87 2.53 5.65 -7.60
C GLN A 87 2.24 7.15 -7.59
N GLY A 88 2.29 7.79 -8.75
CA GLY A 88 2.10 9.24 -8.90
C GLY A 88 3.41 10.02 -8.89
N ALA A 89 3.39 11.24 -8.34
CA ALA A 89 4.51 12.18 -8.33
C ALA A 89 5.59 11.82 -7.28
N VAL A 90 6.13 10.61 -7.35
CA VAL A 90 7.13 10.09 -6.40
C VAL A 90 8.42 10.90 -6.51
N THR A 91 8.84 11.53 -5.41
CA THR A 91 10.09 12.29 -5.34
C THR A 91 11.16 11.51 -4.58
N PRO A 92 12.46 11.81 -4.79
CA PRO A 92 13.55 11.20 -4.02
C PRO A 92 13.39 11.35 -2.49
N GLU A 93 12.84 12.47 -2.03
CA GLU A 93 12.57 12.72 -0.60
C GLU A 93 11.53 11.74 -0.04
N ILE A 94 10.43 11.52 -0.75
CA ILE A 94 9.41 10.52 -0.37
C ILE A 94 10.01 9.13 -0.40
N LEU A 95 10.81 8.83 -1.42
CA LEU A 95 11.45 7.54 -1.60
C LEU A 95 12.38 7.22 -0.42
N ARG A 96 13.21 8.17 0.02
CA ARG A 96 14.08 8.01 1.21
C ARG A 96 13.28 7.77 2.50
N THR A 97 12.09 8.36 2.61
CA THR A 97 11.23 8.20 3.79
C THR A 97 10.53 6.84 3.81
N VAL A 98 10.02 6.39 2.66
CA VAL A 98 9.22 5.15 2.53
C VAL A 98 10.11 3.91 2.35
N ARG A 99 11.28 4.08 1.73
CA ARG A 99 12.26 3.03 1.44
C ARG A 99 13.64 3.47 1.96
N PRO A 100 13.81 3.60 3.28
CA PRO A 100 15.11 3.95 3.88
C PRO A 100 16.18 2.88 3.62
N ASP A 101 15.77 1.69 3.16
CA ASP A 101 16.65 0.61 2.72
C ASP A 101 17.30 0.86 1.35
N LEU A 102 16.72 1.75 0.53
CA LEU A 102 17.37 2.18 -0.71
C LEU A 102 18.48 3.15 -0.32
N SER A 103 19.73 2.66 -0.35
CA SER A 103 20.93 3.47 -0.16
C SER A 103 20.85 4.75 -0.98
N ALA A 104 21.12 5.90 -0.35
CA ALA A 104 21.34 7.14 -1.08
C ALA A 104 22.68 7.04 -1.81
N GLU A 105 22.67 6.57 -3.06
CA GLU A 105 23.77 6.84 -4.00
C GLU A 105 23.76 8.31 -4.42
#